data_AF-A0A944RM07-F1
#
_entry.id   AF-A0A944RM07-F1
#
_cell.length_a   1.000
_cell.length_b   1.000
_cell.length_c   1.000
_cell.angle_alpha   90.00
_cell.angle_beta   90.00
_cell.angle_gamma   90.00
#
_symmetry.space_group_name_H-M   'P 1'
#
loop_
_entity.id
_entity.type
_entity.pdbx_description
1 polymer ?
#
loop_
_entity_poly.entity_id
_entity_poly.type
_entity_poly.pdbx_seq_one_letter_code
_entity_poly.pdbx_strand_id
1 'polypeptide(L)' 'MSQDTLEKIFGLLGSLMVAVFVLGLAESISSGFAGFWGGLPFWVICFAVLPLVFYDYWDTCLRKKNSN' A
#
# COMPACT_ATOMS: atom_id res chain seq x y z
N MET A 1 22.66 -11.93 8.11
CA MET A 1 21.51 -11.01 8.14
C MET A 1 20.40 -11.72 8.91
N SER A 2 19.83 -11.11 9.96
CA SER A 2 18.75 -11.76 10.73
C SER A 2 17.50 -11.92 9.86
N GLN A 3 16.76 -13.03 9.98
CA GLN A 3 15.54 -13.27 9.21
C GLN A 3 14.52 -12.13 9.40
N ASP A 4 14.42 -11.58 10.61
CA ASP A 4 13.54 -10.44 10.93
C ASP A 4 13.89 -9.16 10.16
N THR A 5 15.17 -8.98 9.82
CA THR A 5 15.62 -7.82 9.05
C THR A 5 15.23 -7.98 7.57
N LEU A 6 15.30 -9.22 7.05
CA LEU A 6 14.87 -9.52 5.68
C LEU A 6 13.35 -9.32 5.54
N GLU A 7 12.55 -9.85 6.47
CA GLU A 7 11.09 -9.68 6.45
C GLU A 7 10.68 -8.20 6.46
N LYS A 8 11.34 -7.38 7.28
CA LYS A 8 11.12 -5.92 7.29
C LYS A 8 11.49 -5.26 5.98
N ILE A 9 12.64 -5.60 5.40
CA ILE A 9 13.09 -5.01 4.13
C ILE A 9 12.14 -5.40 2.99
N PHE A 10 11.82 -6.68 2.85
CA PHE A 10 10.92 -7.14 1.79
C PHE A 10 9.49 -6.67 2.00
N GLY A 11 9.00 -6.63 3.24
CA GLY A 11 7.69 -6.06 3.57
C GLY A 11 7.61 -4.57 3.24
N LEU A 12 8.68 -3.81 3.53
CA LEU A 12 8.74 -2.38 3.22
C LEU A 12 8.78 -2.16 1.70
N LEU A 13 9.58 -2.95 1.00
CA LEU A 13 9.75 -2.84 -0.45
C LEU A 13 8.46 -3.21 -1.19
N GLY A 14 7.78 -4.28 -0.75
CA GLY A 14 6.47 -4.69 -1.27
C GLY A 14 5.38 -3.65 -1.01
N SER A 15 5.27 -3.14 0.21
CA SER A 15 4.27 -2.11 0.55
C SER A 15 4.51 -0.79 -0.21
N LEU A 16 5.76 -0.36 -0.35
CA LEU A 16 6.12 0.80 -1.20
C LEU A 16 5.74 0.60 -2.66
N MET A 17 6.02 -0.59 -3.22
CA MET A 17 5.73 -0.88 -4.62
C MET A 17 4.21 -0.86 -4.88
N VAL A 18 3.42 -1.43 -3.97
CA VAL A 18 1.95 -1.37 -4.03
C VAL A 18 1.45 0.07 -3.87
N ALA A 19 2.01 0.85 -2.94
CA ALA A 19 1.62 2.24 -2.74
C ALA A 19 1.86 3.10 -3.99
N VAL A 20 3.05 3.00 -4.58
CA VAL A 20 3.39 3.72 -5.82
C VAL A 20 2.51 3.25 -6.98
N PHE A 21 2.24 1.95 -7.09
CA PHE A 21 1.36 1.39 -8.11
C PHE A 21 -0.07 1.93 -8.01
N VAL A 22 -0.68 1.88 -6.82
CA VAL A 22 -2.06 2.36 -6.58
C VAL A 22 -2.17 3.86 -6.87
N LEU A 23 -1.20 4.66 -6.43
CA LEU A 23 -1.16 6.10 -6.72
C LEU A 23 -0.98 6.38 -8.22
N GLY A 24 -0.11 5.64 -8.90
CA GLY A 24 0.10 5.75 -10.35
C GLY A 24 -1.16 5.37 -11.14
N LEU A 25 -1.86 4.32 -10.73
CA LEU A 25 -3.17 3.98 -11.30
C LEU A 25 -4.19 5.10 -11.08
N ALA A 26 -4.20 5.72 -9.90
CA ALA A 26 -5.15 6.80 -9.58
C ALA A 26 -4.95 8.03 -10.45
N GLU A 27 -3.70 8.43 -10.62
CA GLU A 27 -3.32 9.53 -11.50
C GLU A 27 -3.75 9.21 -12.93
N SER A 28 -3.33 8.06 -13.46
CA SER A 28 -3.59 7.67 -14.86
C SER A 28 -5.08 7.53 -15.19
N ILE A 29 -5.91 7.02 -14.27
CA ILE A 29 -7.36 6.95 -14.46
C ILE A 29 -8.00 8.34 -14.43
N SER A 30 -7.54 9.21 -13.51
CA SER A 30 -8.08 10.56 -13.33
C SER A 30 -7.73 11.51 -14.48
N SER A 31 -6.51 11.41 -15.02
CA SER A 31 -6.01 12.24 -16.11
C SER A 31 -6.35 11.67 -17.50
N GLY A 32 -6.49 10.34 -17.60
CA GLY A 32 -6.71 9.64 -18.87
C GLY A 32 -8.17 9.40 -19.24
N PHE A 33 -8.93 8.68 -18.42
CA PHE A 33 -10.18 8.02 -18.87
C PHE A 33 -11.47 8.69 -18.41
N ALA A 34 -11.50 9.27 -17.21
CA ALA A 34 -12.76 9.59 -16.55
C ALA A 34 -12.96 11.09 -16.27
N GLY A 35 -11.92 11.91 -16.53
CA GLY A 35 -11.87 13.31 -16.12
C GLY A 35 -11.90 13.47 -14.59
N PHE A 36 -11.88 14.72 -14.11
CA PHE A 36 -11.81 15.03 -12.66
C PHE A 36 -12.94 14.39 -11.85
N TRP A 37 -14.15 14.29 -12.42
CA TRP A 37 -15.33 13.75 -11.75
C TRP A 37 -15.40 12.21 -11.73
N GLY A 38 -14.84 11.54 -12.74
CA GLY A 38 -14.79 10.07 -12.77
C GLY A 38 -13.57 9.49 -12.04
N GLY A 39 -12.51 10.28 -11.84
CA GLY A 39 -11.36 9.89 -11.02
C GLY A 39 -11.62 9.95 -9.51
N LEU A 40 -12.60 10.76 -9.08
CA LEU A 40 -12.96 10.96 -7.67
C LEU A 40 -13.35 9.66 -6.93
N PRO A 41 -14.23 8.78 -7.45
CA PRO A 41 -14.50 7.50 -6.80
C PRO A 41 -13.27 6.58 -6.71
N PHE A 42 -12.35 6.65 -7.67
CA PHE A 42 -11.12 5.87 -7.65
C PHE A 42 -10.16 6.35 -6.54
N TRP A 43 -10.06 7.66 -6.35
CA TRP A 43 -9.28 8.25 -5.26
C TRP A 43 -9.81 7.84 -3.87
N VAL A 44 -11.13 7.76 -3.69
CA VAL A 44 -11.74 7.25 -2.44
C VAL A 44 -11.30 5.82 -2.14
N ILE A 45 -11.25 4.95 -3.16
CA ILE A 45 -10.77 3.58 -3.01
C ILE A 45 -9.27 3.57 -2.66
N CYS A 46 -8.46 4.41 -3.31
CA CYS A 46 -7.02 4.51 -3.00
C CYS A 46 -6.79 4.94 -1.55
N PHE A 47 -7.58 5.89 -1.04
CA PHE A 47 -7.55 6.31 0.36
C PHE A 47 -7.98 5.22 1.34
N ALA A 48 -8.80 4.26 0.94
CA ALA A 48 -9.13 3.10 1.76
C ALA A 48 -8.02 2.03 1.73
N VAL A 49 -7.41 1.81 0.56
CA VAL A 49 -6.40 0.76 0.35
C VAL A 49 -5.02 1.14 0.90
N LEU A 50 -4.58 2.40 0.78
CA LEU A 50 -3.28 2.85 1.29
C LEU A 50 -3.10 2.56 2.80
N PRO A 51 -4.04 2.94 3.68
CA PRO A 51 -3.97 2.60 5.11
C PRO A 51 -3.96 1.09 5.37
N LEU A 52 -4.69 0.29 4.57
CA LEU A 52 -4.68 -1.17 4.69
C LEU A 52 -3.30 -1.77 4.37
N VAL A 53 -2.62 -1.25 3.35
CA VAL A 53 -1.26 -1.69 2.99
C VAL A 53 -0.26 -1.32 4.10
N PHE A 54 -0.36 -0.12 4.67
CA PHE A 54 0.48 0.25 5.82
C PHE A 54 0.14 -0.55 7.07
N TYR A 55 -1.15 -0.87 7.28
CA TYR A 55 -1.58 -1.72 8.38
C TYR A 55 -1.06 -3.15 8.22
N ASP A 56 -1.11 -3.72 7.02
CA ASP A 56 -0.57 -5.05 6.73
C ASP A 56 0.95 -5.12 6.95
N TYR A 57 1.68 -4.09 6.53
CA TYR A 57 3.11 -3.97 6.82
C TYR A 57 3.38 -3.90 8.33
N TRP A 58 2.60 -3.10 9.07
CA TRP A 58 2.71 -3.00 10.52
C TRP A 58 2.37 -4.32 11.22
N ASP A 59 1.30 -4.98 10.80
CA ASP A 59 0.84 -6.26 11.35
C ASP A 59 1.85 -7.38 11.09
N THR A 60 2.41 -7.45 9.89
CA THR A 60 3.35 -8.50 9.51
C THR A 60 4.75 -8.26 10.08
N CYS A 61 5.25 -7.03 10.06
CA CYS A 61 6.66 -6.74 10.39
C CYS A 61 6.89 -6.20 11.81
N LEU A 62 5.86 -5.64 12.47
CA LEU A 62 5.99 -4.96 13.77
C LEU A 62 5.13 -5.56 14.88
N ARG A 63 4.04 -6.25 14.55
CA ARG A 63 3.29 -7.00 15.56
C ARG A 63 4.16 -8.17 16.02
N LYS A 64 4.68 -8.07 17.24
CA LYS A 64 5.30 -9.20 17.93
C LYS A 64 4.30 -10.34 17.95
N LYS A 65 4.60 -11.41 17.21
CA LYS A 65 3.98 -12.72 17.43
C LYS A 65 4.45 -13.18 18.81
N ASN A 66 3.71 -12.82 19.85
CA ASN A 66 3.87 -13.43 21.18
C ASN A 66 3.52 -14.91 21.01
N SER A 67 4.53 -15.71 20.68
CA SER A 67 4.49 -17.16 20.81
C SER A 67 4.47 -17.45 22.32
N ASN A 68 3.29 -17.78 22.84
CA ASN A 68 3.24 -18.73 23.95
C ASN A 68 3.27 -20.14 23.34
#